data_AF-A0A0W0FDY7-F1
#
_entry.id   AF-A0A0W0FDY7-F1
#
_cell.length_a   1.000
_cell.length_b   1.000
_cell.length_c   1.000
_cell.angle_alpha   90.00
_cell.angle_beta   90.00
_cell.angle_gamma   90.00
#
_symmetry.space_group_name_H-M   'P 1'
#
loop_
_entity.id
_entity.type
_entity.pdbx_description
1 polymer ?
#
loop_
_entity_poly.entity_id
_entity_poly.type
_entity_poly.pdbx_seq_one_letter_code
_entity_poly.pdbx_strand_id
1 'polypeptide(L)'
;MTLRPLVEMLGEGSKPLRSRLKNPKVEALKMVIASTVAEEENRKEIKATLPTLFTGEQKETKKFILEVQLYITLNLKAFKTDKLKELFMLSYVQGGPAQFWKADKANTILAEMDLTKILK
;
A
#
# COMPACT_ATOMS: atom_id res chain seq x y z
N MET A 1 -9.48 9.05 54.59
CA MET A 1 -8.83 7.76 54.25
C MET A 1 -9.96 6.76 54.11
N THR A 2 -10.26 6.21 52.93
CA THR A 2 -9.36 5.40 52.11
C THR A 2 -9.81 5.46 50.65
N LEU A 3 -8.91 5.87 49.75
CA LEU A 3 -9.11 5.74 48.31
C LEU A 3 -8.97 4.26 47.95
N ARG A 4 -9.96 3.68 47.26
CA ARG A 4 -9.87 2.31 46.74
C ARG A 4 -8.92 2.28 45.53
N PRO A 5 -8.12 1.22 45.32
CA PRO A 5 -7.05 1.19 44.32
C PRO A 5 -7.58 0.89 42.91
N LEU A 6 -7.01 1.59 41.92
CA LEU A 6 -7.28 1.49 40.48
C LEU A 6 -6.55 0.25 39.87
N VAL A 7 -6.76 -0.94 40.43
CA VAL A 7 -6.02 -2.17 40.03
C VAL A 7 -6.91 -3.40 39.78
N GLU A 8 -8.24 -3.31 39.88
CA GLU A 8 -9.15 -4.46 39.61
C GLU A 8 -9.94 -4.36 38.30
N MET A 9 -9.29 -3.99 37.18
CA MET A 9 -9.87 -4.21 35.84
C MET A 9 -8.81 -4.59 34.79
N LEU A 10 -7.96 -5.56 35.11
CA LEU A 10 -7.22 -6.29 34.08
C LEU A 10 -7.34 -7.79 34.34
N GLY A 11 -8.22 -8.43 33.57
CA GLY A 11 -8.29 -9.88 33.53
C GLY A 11 -9.57 -10.38 32.88
N GLU A 12 -9.63 -10.36 31.55
CA GLU A 12 -9.89 -11.56 30.75
C GLU A 12 -9.94 -11.21 29.26
N GLY A 13 -9.08 -11.87 28.48
CA GLY A 13 -8.87 -11.57 27.09
C GLY A 13 -9.98 -12.05 26.19
N SER A 14 -10.21 -11.31 25.10
CA SER A 14 -10.56 -11.94 23.84
C SER A 14 -9.88 -11.22 22.69
N LYS A 15 -9.18 -12.02 21.90
CA LYS A 15 -8.28 -11.66 20.79
C LYS A 15 -9.06 -10.91 19.71
N PRO A 16 -8.46 -9.95 18.98
CA PRO A 16 -9.12 -9.35 17.84
C PRO A 16 -9.13 -10.38 16.69
N LEU A 17 -10.21 -11.13 16.56
CA LEU A 17 -10.46 -11.92 15.34
C LEU A 17 -11.02 -10.99 14.25
N ARG A 18 -10.26 -9.95 13.88
CA ARG A 18 -10.47 -9.28 12.60
C ARG A 18 -9.88 -10.21 11.55
N SER A 19 -10.73 -11.15 11.11
CA SER A 19 -10.47 -11.99 9.95
C SER A 19 -9.98 -11.09 8.81
N ARG A 20 -8.81 -11.42 8.28
CA ARG A 20 -8.30 -10.81 7.05
C ARG A 20 -9.33 -11.11 5.96
N LEU A 21 -10.24 -10.18 5.69
CA LEU A 21 -10.88 -10.08 4.39
C LEU A 21 -9.76 -9.75 3.41
N LYS A 22 -9.20 -10.81 2.81
CA LYS A 22 -8.39 -10.72 1.60
C LYS A 22 -9.34 -10.19 0.54
N ASN A 23 -9.35 -8.89 0.29
CA ASN A 23 -10.14 -8.29 -0.77
C ASN A 23 -9.54 -8.75 -2.10
N PRO A 24 -10.19 -9.66 -2.86
CA PRO A 24 -9.59 -10.26 -4.06
C PRO A 24 -9.21 -9.20 -5.11
N LYS A 25 -9.92 -8.06 -5.08
CA LYS A 25 -9.68 -6.90 -5.95
C LYS A 25 -8.35 -6.19 -5.66
N VAL A 26 -7.88 -6.19 -4.41
CA VAL A 26 -6.58 -5.58 -4.04
C VAL A 26 -5.43 -6.49 -4.47
N GLU A 27 -5.56 -7.80 -4.25
CA GLU A 27 -4.58 -8.79 -4.71
C GLU A 27 -4.55 -8.89 -6.25
N ALA A 28 -5.69 -8.78 -6.93
CA ALA A 28 -5.74 -8.69 -8.38
C ALA A 28 -5.07 -7.40 -8.89
N LEU A 29 -5.30 -6.24 -8.27
CA LEU A 29 -4.60 -5.01 -8.63
C LEU A 29 -3.09 -5.10 -8.37
N LYS A 30 -2.66 -5.69 -7.25
CA LYS A 30 -1.24 -5.97 -6.96
C LYS A 30 -0.63 -6.89 -8.01
N MET A 31 -1.35 -7.95 -8.40
CA MET A 31 -0.92 -8.91 -9.41
C MET A 31 -0.88 -8.29 -10.81
N VAL A 32 -1.82 -7.43 -11.17
CA VAL A 32 -1.84 -6.72 -12.46
C VAL A 32 -0.71 -5.71 -12.53
N ILE A 33 -0.41 -4.95 -11.46
CA ILE A 33 0.75 -4.06 -11.42
C ILE A 33 2.05 -4.87 -11.47
N ALA A 34 2.15 -5.98 -10.71
CA ALA A 34 3.33 -6.84 -10.76
C ALA A 34 3.53 -7.51 -12.14
N SER A 35 2.44 -7.91 -12.80
CA SER A 35 2.48 -8.59 -14.12
C SER A 35 2.75 -7.61 -15.26
N THR A 36 2.17 -6.41 -15.22
CA THR A 36 2.46 -5.36 -16.23
C THR A 36 3.87 -4.79 -16.09
N VAL A 37 4.50 -4.97 -14.93
CA VAL A 37 5.92 -4.65 -14.67
C VAL A 37 6.86 -5.77 -15.14
N ALA A 38 6.40 -7.04 -15.13
CA ALA A 38 7.22 -8.20 -15.44
C ALA A 38 7.37 -8.49 -16.95
N GLU A 39 6.55 -7.89 -17.80
CA GLU A 39 6.62 -8.05 -19.25
C GLU A 39 7.52 -6.99 -19.92
N GLU A 40 8.81 -6.94 -19.57
CA GLU A 40 9.87 -6.66 -20.55
C GLU A 40 11.17 -7.39 -20.13
N GLU A 41 11.59 -8.25 -21.04
CA GLU A 41 12.69 -9.20 -21.00
C GLU A 41 14.05 -8.52 -20.70
N ASN A 42 14.56 -8.65 -19.47
CA ASN A 42 15.96 -8.99 -19.12
C ASN A 42 16.27 -8.68 -17.63
N ARG A 43 16.01 -9.69 -16.80
CA ARG A 43 16.65 -10.05 -15.52
C ARG A 43 17.60 -9.02 -14.89
N LYS A 44 17.08 -8.30 -13.89
CA LYS A 44 17.64 -8.11 -12.53
C LYS A 44 16.72 -7.13 -11.80
N GLU A 45 15.48 -7.55 -11.53
CA GLU A 45 14.75 -6.91 -10.44
C GLU A 45 15.57 -7.19 -9.19
N ILE A 46 16.14 -6.13 -8.61
CA ILE A 46 16.80 -6.24 -7.32
C ILE A 46 15.70 -6.71 -6.36
N LYS A 47 15.92 -7.85 -5.69
CA LYS A 47 14.99 -8.41 -4.69
C LYS A 47 14.89 -7.46 -3.49
N ALA A 48 14.21 -6.35 -3.69
CA ALA A 48 13.85 -5.40 -2.65
C ALA A 48 12.67 -5.99 -1.88
N THR A 49 12.71 -5.90 -0.55
CA THR A 49 11.57 -6.24 0.27
C THR A 49 10.39 -5.34 -0.12
N LEU A 50 9.22 -5.95 -0.36
CA LEU A 50 8.00 -5.21 -0.66
C LEU A 50 7.62 -4.31 0.52
N PRO A 51 7.05 -3.11 0.27
CA PRO A 51 6.57 -2.25 1.35
C PRO A 51 5.55 -2.96 2.24
N THR A 52 5.55 -2.60 3.52
CA THR A 52 4.51 -2.99 4.46
C THR A 52 3.20 -2.29 4.08
N LEU A 53 2.07 -2.95 4.30
CA LEU A 53 0.76 -2.32 4.14
C LEU A 53 0.61 -1.12 5.08
N PHE A 54 0.10 -0.01 4.54
CA PHE A 54 -0.06 1.23 5.28
C PHE A 54 -1.52 1.45 5.68
N THR A 55 -1.75 1.58 6.98
CA THR A 55 -3.09 1.71 7.57
C THR A 55 -3.61 3.13 7.66
N GLY A 56 -2.78 4.13 7.33
CA GLY A 56 -3.09 5.54 7.53
C GLY A 56 -2.64 6.09 8.90
N GLU A 57 -2.08 5.24 9.77
CA GLU A 57 -1.59 5.63 11.10
C GLU A 57 -0.34 6.52 10.99
N GLN A 58 -0.36 7.70 11.62
CA GLN A 58 0.71 8.70 11.52
C GLN A 58 2.08 8.15 11.94
N LYS A 59 2.12 7.27 12.94
CA LYS A 59 3.35 6.64 13.44
C LYS A 59 4.02 5.73 12.40
N GLU A 60 3.27 5.22 11.42
CA GLU A 60 3.76 4.32 10.37
C GLU A 60 4.22 5.09 9.12
N THR A 61 3.78 6.35 8.95
CA THR A 61 3.97 7.14 7.73
C THR A 61 5.44 7.25 7.31
N LYS A 62 6.34 7.60 8.23
CA LYS A 62 7.78 7.76 7.90
C LYS A 62 8.40 6.46 7.40
N LYS A 63 8.09 5.34 8.07
CA LYS A 63 8.58 4.01 7.70
C LYS A 63 8.02 3.60 6.34
N PHE A 64 6.72 3.77 6.13
CA PHE A 64 6.06 3.43 4.87
C PHE A 64 6.65 4.19 3.67
N ILE A 65 6.81 5.51 3.80
CA ILE A 65 7.41 6.34 2.74
C ILE A 65 8.82 5.84 2.40
N LEU A 66 9.64 5.54 3.41
CA LEU A 66 11.00 5.06 3.20
C LEU A 66 11.02 3.70 2.47
N GLU A 67 10.17 2.75 2.85
CA GLU A 67 10.08 1.45 2.20
C GLU A 67 9.65 1.57 0.73
N VAL A 68 8.68 2.44 0.43
CA VAL A 68 8.24 2.71 -0.95
C VAL A 68 9.37 3.35 -1.77
N GLN A 69 10.05 4.36 -1.22
CA GLN A 69 11.18 5.03 -1.89
C GLN A 69 12.32 4.06 -2.18
N LEU A 70 12.66 3.20 -1.22
CA LEU A 70 13.70 2.18 -1.39
C LEU A 70 13.34 1.21 -2.51
N TYR A 71 12.09 0.71 -2.53
CA TYR A 71 11.64 -0.21 -3.58
C TYR A 71 11.71 0.41 -4.98
N ILE A 72 11.21 1.65 -5.13
CA ILE A 72 11.23 2.36 -6.41
C ILE A 72 12.66 2.62 -6.87
N THR A 73 13.55 3.04 -5.95
CA THR A 73 14.96 3.32 -6.26
C THR A 73 15.71 2.06 -6.71
N LEU A 74 15.35 0.90 -6.17
CA LEU A 74 15.95 -0.39 -6.57
C LEU A 74 15.35 -0.96 -7.87
N ASN A 75 14.19 -0.45 -8.31
CA ASN A 75 13.45 -0.95 -9.48
C ASN A 75 13.13 0.18 -10.48
N LEU A 76 14.03 1.16 -10.65
CA LEU A 76 13.79 2.36 -11.47
C LEU A 76 13.30 2.07 -12.89
N LYS A 77 13.73 0.95 -13.50
CA LYS A 77 13.29 0.53 -14.85
C LYS A 77 11.79 0.28 -14.94
N ALA A 78 11.17 -0.18 -13.84
CA ALA A 78 9.73 -0.43 -13.74
C ALA A 78 8.91 0.86 -13.52
N PHE A 79 9.52 1.91 -12.97
CA PHE A 79 8.84 3.13 -12.53
C PHE A 79 9.22 4.33 -13.41
N LYS A 80 8.87 4.24 -14.70
CA LYS A 80 9.21 5.24 -15.74
C LYS A 80 8.51 6.59 -15.56
N THR A 81 7.39 6.63 -14.84
CA THR A 81 6.58 7.85 -14.62
C THR A 81 6.20 7.99 -13.16
N ASP A 82 5.94 9.23 -12.73
CA ASP A 82 5.47 9.49 -11.37
C ASP A 82 4.08 8.89 -11.12
N LYS A 83 3.24 8.79 -12.16
CA LYS A 83 1.94 8.10 -12.10
C LYS A 83 2.08 6.62 -11.72
N LEU A 84 3.08 5.91 -12.25
CA LEU A 84 3.35 4.51 -11.87
C LEU A 84 3.83 4.41 -10.42
N LYS A 85 4.63 5.37 -9.95
CA LYS A 85 5.08 5.44 -8.55
C LYS A 85 3.90 5.68 -7.60
N GLU A 86 2.99 6.59 -7.98
CA GLU A 86 1.76 6.87 -7.22
C GLU A 86 0.86 5.64 -7.14
N LEU A 87 0.59 4.97 -8.27
CA LEU A 87 -0.22 3.74 -8.30
C LEU A 87 0.40 2.62 -7.45
N PHE A 88 1.71 2.46 -7.50
CA PHE A 88 2.42 1.51 -6.66
C PHE A 88 2.26 1.85 -5.17
N MET A 89 2.49 3.09 -4.76
CA MET A 89 2.29 3.51 -3.38
C MET A 89 0.84 3.25 -2.92
N LEU A 90 -0.15 3.61 -3.74
CA LEU A 90 -1.57 3.39 -3.45
C LEU A 90 -1.92 1.90 -3.33
N SER A 91 -1.22 1.00 -4.03
CA SER A 91 -1.47 -0.44 -3.92
C SER A 91 -1.23 -0.99 -2.51
N TYR A 92 -0.38 -0.33 -1.71
CA TYR A 92 -0.06 -0.71 -0.32
C TYR A 92 -0.89 0.02 0.73
N VAL A 93 -1.70 1.01 0.36
CA VAL A 93 -2.62 1.66 1.29
C VAL A 93 -3.83 0.75 1.56
N GLN A 94 -4.00 0.32 2.82
CA GLN A 94 -5.07 -0.58 3.25
C GLN A 94 -5.48 -0.31 4.69
N GLY A 95 -6.77 -0.29 4.95
CA GLY A 95 -7.38 0.06 6.23
C GLY A 95 -7.47 1.56 6.47
N GLY A 96 -8.16 1.91 7.55
CA GLY A 96 -8.25 3.26 8.09
C GLY A 96 -8.90 4.30 7.16
N PRO A 97 -8.79 5.60 7.51
CA PRO A 97 -9.35 6.70 6.74
C PRO A 97 -8.79 6.79 5.31
N ALA A 98 -7.58 6.24 5.09
CA ALA A 98 -6.90 6.31 3.81
C ALA A 98 -7.51 5.42 2.71
N GLN A 99 -8.33 4.43 3.09
CA GLN A 99 -9.02 3.58 2.10
C GLN A 99 -10.07 4.32 1.28
N PHE A 100 -10.73 5.31 1.86
CA PHE A 100 -11.88 5.96 1.24
C PHE A 100 -11.50 6.73 -0.03
N TRP A 101 -10.37 7.44 -0.02
CA TRP A 101 -9.92 8.24 -1.17
C TRP A 101 -9.06 7.45 -2.18
N LYS A 102 -8.60 6.25 -1.81
CA LYS A 102 -7.64 5.48 -2.61
C LYS A 102 -8.18 5.09 -3.98
N ALA A 103 -9.42 4.60 -4.04
CA ALA A 103 -10.01 4.11 -5.28
C ALA A 103 -10.21 5.25 -6.28
N ASP A 104 -10.76 6.37 -5.82
CA ASP A 104 -10.98 7.56 -6.65
C ASP A 104 -9.67 8.09 -7.20
N LYS A 105 -8.65 8.24 -6.34
CA LYS A 105 -7.32 8.71 -6.78
C LYS A 105 -6.67 7.75 -7.79
N ALA A 106 -6.74 6.44 -7.55
CA ALA A 106 -6.19 5.45 -8.49
C ALA A 106 -6.92 5.50 -9.85
N ASN A 107 -8.25 5.64 -9.85
CA ASN A 107 -9.04 5.76 -11.07
C ASN A 107 -8.70 7.03 -11.85
N THR A 108 -8.53 8.17 -11.17
CA THR A 108 -8.08 9.42 -11.81
C THR A 108 -6.73 9.23 -12.50
N ILE A 109 -5.75 8.65 -11.80
CA ILE A 109 -4.41 8.44 -12.38
C ILE A 109 -4.48 7.52 -13.60
N LEU A 110 -5.26 6.43 -13.52
CA LEU A 110 -5.43 5.50 -14.63
C LEU A 110 -6.07 6.18 -15.85
N ALA A 111 -7.14 6.95 -15.64
CA ALA A 111 -7.79 7.70 -16.72
C ALA A 111 -6.81 8.70 -17.38
N GLU A 112 -6.01 9.41 -16.59
CA GLU A 112 -5.01 10.32 -17.15
C GLU A 112 -3.86 9.60 -17.89
N MET A 113 -3.51 8.38 -17.49
CA MET A 113 -2.52 7.56 -18.22
C MET A 113 -3.08 7.08 -19.57
N ASP A 114 -4.36 6.75 -19.64
CA ASP A 114 -4.99 6.36 -20.90
C ASP A 114 -5.18 7.54 -21.86
N LEU A 115 -5.47 8.75 -21.35
CA LEU A 115 -5.51 9.97 -22.16
C LEU A 115 -4.17 10.27 -22.85
N THR A 116 -3.04 9.98 -22.19
CA THR A 116 -1.71 10.17 -22.80
C THR A 116 -1.39 9.21 -23.94
N LYS A 117 -2.16 8.12 -24.12
CA LYS A 117 -2.07 7.23 -25.29
C LYS A 117 -2.89 7.73 -26.48
N ILE A 118 -3.93 8.53 -26.23
CA ILE A 118 -4.82 9.09 -27.26
C ILE A 118 -4.21 10.36 -27.88
N LEU A 119 -3.38 11.07 -27.12
CA LEU A 119 -2.68 12.30 -27.55
C LEU A 119 -1.34 12.05 -28.28
N LYS A 120 -1.09 10.82 -28.75
CA LYS A 120 0.19 10.44 -29.38
C LYS A 120 0.00 9.97 -30.82
#